data_AF-A0A952NZ59-F1
#
_entry.id   AF-A0A952NZ59-F1
#
_cell.length_a   1.000
_cell.length_b   1.000
_cell.length_c   1.000
_cell.angle_alpha   90.00
_cell.angle_beta   90.00
_cell.angle_gamma   90.00
#
_symmetry.space_group_name_H-M   'P 1'
#
loop_
_entity.id
_entity.type
_entity.pdbx_description
1 polymer ?
#
loop_
_entity_poly.entity_id
_entity_poly.type
_entity_poly.pdbx_seq_one_letter_code
_entity_poly.pdbx_strand_id
1 'polypeptide(L)'
;MKAESRSRPDGVTLARTRGLESSLKRRFGRIEARLSYTRSQGENVTDGTPLTAVPRDVANVGVDYRFNDRVSSYVSALHTGVQVVDDAGTKLDLDPYTVVNAGGTYVLPRAWMENSKVGFGVQNLANLGLDNRYGYGELGRRYYLRLQVETR
;
A
#
# COMPACT_ATOMS: atom_id res chain seq x y z
N MET A 1 33.17 -34.38 -23.21
CA MET A 1 32.46 -33.09 -23.38
C MET A 1 31.08 -33.22 -22.77
N LYS A 2 30.83 -32.57 -21.62
CA LYS A 2 29.52 -32.50 -20.98
C LYS A 2 28.81 -31.27 -21.53
N ALA A 3 27.69 -31.45 -22.23
CA ALA A 3 26.86 -30.34 -22.67
C ALA A 3 26.16 -29.74 -21.44
N GLU A 4 26.54 -28.53 -21.06
CA GLU A 4 25.80 -27.73 -20.09
C GLU A 4 24.46 -27.34 -20.72
N SER A 5 23.38 -27.95 -20.25
CA SER A 5 22.03 -27.47 -20.50
C SER A 5 21.89 -26.12 -19.78
N ARG A 6 22.14 -25.04 -20.51
CA ARG A 6 21.76 -23.70 -20.07
C ARG A 6 20.23 -23.66 -20.09
N SER A 7 19.60 -23.76 -18.93
CA SER A 7 18.19 -23.42 -18.77
C SER A 7 18.02 -21.99 -19.30
N ARG A 8 17.41 -21.85 -20.47
CA ARG A 8 16.99 -20.53 -20.94
C ARG A 8 15.94 -20.03 -19.94
N PRO A 9 15.99 -18.76 -19.52
CA PRO A 9 14.83 -18.19 -18.87
C PRO A 9 13.70 -18.23 -19.92
N ASP A 10 12.77 -19.17 -19.76
CA ASP A 10 11.52 -19.19 -20.49
C ASP A 10 10.71 -18.00 -19.97
N GLY A 11 11.09 -16.81 -20.42
CA GLY A 11 10.42 -15.57 -20.07
C GLY A 11 8.98 -15.64 -20.55
N VAL A 12 8.07 -15.09 -19.74
CA VAL A 12 6.67 -14.85 -20.15
C VAL A 12 6.70 -14.13 -21.49
N THR A 13 6.41 -14.84 -22.57
CA THR A 13 6.51 -14.30 -23.94
C THR A 13 5.38 -13.29 -24.18
N LEU A 14 4.24 -13.49 -23.51
CA LEU A 14 3.12 -12.56 -23.53
C LEU A 14 2.37 -12.62 -22.20
N ALA A 15 2.30 -11.49 -21.51
CA ALA A 15 1.49 -11.31 -20.31
C ALA A 15 0.19 -10.58 -20.67
N ARG A 16 -0.92 -10.99 -20.06
CA ARG A 16 -2.20 -10.28 -20.15
C ARG A 16 -2.65 -9.88 -18.75
N THR A 17 -2.88 -8.59 -18.57
CA THR A 17 -3.46 -8.04 -17.35
C THR A 17 -4.82 -7.47 -17.66
N ARG A 18 -5.83 -7.85 -16.88
CA ARG A 18 -7.17 -7.28 -16.89
C ARG A 18 -7.52 -6.86 -15.48
N GLY A 19 -8.22 -5.75 -15.33
CA GLY A 19 -8.61 -5.30 -14.02
C GLY A 19 -9.79 -4.36 -14.03
N LEU A 20 -10.36 -4.18 -12.85
CA LEU A 20 -11.38 -3.19 -12.56
C LEU A 20 -10.82 -2.27 -11.47
N GLU A 21 -10.87 -0.98 -11.71
CA GLU A 21 -10.51 0.03 -10.74
C GLU A 21 -11.71 0.91 -10.45
N SER A 22 -11.96 1.15 -9.18
CA SER A 22 -13.00 2.05 -8.72
C SER A 22 -12.47 2.91 -7.60
N SER A 23 -12.82 4.19 -7.61
CA SER A 23 -12.46 5.10 -6.53
C SER A 23 -13.60 6.05 -6.22
N LEU A 24 -13.73 6.38 -4.94
CA LEU A 24 -14.69 7.33 -4.43
C LEU A 24 -13.99 8.23 -3.42
N LYS A 25 -14.13 9.53 -3.62
CA LYS A 25 -13.70 10.55 -2.68
C LYS A 25 -14.86 11.47 -2.40
N ARG A 26 -15.25 11.60 -1.13
CA ARG A 26 -16.38 12.45 -0.74
C ARG A 26 -16.13 13.17 0.56
N ARG A 27 -16.52 14.44 0.62
CA ARG A 27 -16.41 15.29 1.80
C ARG A 27 -17.79 15.57 2.39
N PHE A 28 -17.90 15.39 3.70
CA PHE A 28 -19.09 15.64 4.50
C PHE A 28 -18.71 16.59 5.65
N GLY A 29 -18.77 17.90 5.36
CA GLY A 29 -18.36 18.94 6.31
C GLY A 29 -16.89 18.82 6.72
N ARG A 30 -16.67 18.35 7.95
CA ARG A 30 -15.33 18.15 8.56
C ARG A 30 -14.70 16.80 8.24
N ILE A 31 -15.47 15.86 7.70
CA ILE A 31 -15.01 14.51 7.34
C ILE A 31 -14.72 14.46 5.84
N GLU A 32 -13.62 13.84 5.45
CA GLU A 32 -13.34 13.41 4.07
C GLU A 32 -13.12 11.91 4.05
N ALA A 33 -13.94 11.18 3.30
CA ALA A 33 -13.84 9.75 3.11
C ALA A 33 -13.24 9.45 1.74
N ARG A 34 -12.34 8.46 1.72
CA ARG A 34 -11.64 7.95 0.55
C ARG A 34 -11.82 6.44 0.51
N LEU A 35 -12.23 5.93 -0.64
CA LEU A 35 -12.34 4.50 -0.92
C LEU A 35 -11.72 4.26 -2.30
N SER A 36 -10.85 3.28 -2.42
CA SER A 36 -10.43 2.76 -3.71
C SER A 36 -10.40 1.24 -3.67
N TYR A 37 -10.81 0.61 -4.76
CA TYR A 37 -10.76 -0.83 -4.92
C TYR A 37 -10.26 -1.16 -6.31
N THR A 38 -9.23 -2.00 -6.36
CA THR A 38 -8.62 -2.51 -7.58
C THR A 38 -8.70 -4.03 -7.54
N ARG A 39 -9.27 -4.60 -8.59
CA ARG A 39 -9.20 -6.04 -8.85
C ARG A 39 -8.32 -6.27 -10.06
N SER A 40 -7.32 -7.12 -9.92
CA SER A 40 -6.34 -7.42 -10.95
C SER A 40 -6.31 -8.91 -11.24
N GLN A 41 -6.31 -9.26 -12.53
CA GLN A 41 -6.11 -10.60 -13.03
C GLN A 41 -4.99 -10.55 -14.06
N GLY A 42 -3.82 -11.05 -13.67
CA GLY A 42 -2.67 -11.22 -14.55
C GLY A 42 -2.48 -12.69 -14.87
N GLU A 43 -2.37 -13.02 -16.15
CA GLU A 43 -2.08 -14.37 -16.63
C GLU A 43 -0.91 -14.34 -17.64
N ASN A 44 -0.07 -15.37 -17.61
CA ASN A 44 0.83 -15.71 -18.70
C ASN A 44 0.00 -16.33 -19.82
N VAL A 45 -0.05 -15.69 -20.99
CA VAL A 45 -0.90 -16.13 -22.10
C VAL A 45 -0.41 -17.45 -22.71
N THR A 46 0.87 -17.79 -22.52
CA THR A 46 1.46 -19.01 -23.08
C THR A 46 0.99 -20.27 -22.36
N ASP A 47 0.81 -20.22 -21.04
CA ASP A 47 0.48 -21.39 -20.20
C ASP A 47 -0.77 -21.20 -19.31
N GLY A 48 -1.39 -20.03 -19.34
CA GLY A 48 -2.57 -19.68 -18.54
C GLY A 48 -2.30 -19.52 -17.05
N THR A 49 -1.03 -19.55 -16.62
CA THR A 49 -0.70 -19.46 -15.19
C THR A 49 -0.81 -18.03 -14.68
N PRO A 50 -1.27 -17.81 -13.43
CA PRO A 50 -1.35 -16.47 -12.86
C PRO A 50 0.03 -15.86 -12.72
N LEU A 51 0.12 -14.54 -12.99
CA LEU A 51 1.34 -13.77 -12.74
C LEU A 51 1.64 -13.72 -11.23
N THR A 52 2.92 -13.86 -10.89
CA THR A 52 3.38 -13.75 -9.50
C THR A 52 3.48 -12.29 -9.06
N ALA A 53 3.47 -12.05 -7.76
CA ALA A 53 3.61 -10.76 -7.09
C ALA A 53 2.56 -9.69 -7.46
N VAL A 54 1.42 -10.09 -8.02
CA VAL A 54 0.26 -9.22 -8.26
C VAL A 54 -0.87 -9.62 -7.31
N PRO A 55 -1.27 -8.76 -6.35
CA PRO A 55 -2.45 -9.02 -5.54
C PRO A 55 -3.71 -9.04 -6.40
N ARG A 56 -4.57 -10.04 -6.17
CA ARG A 56 -5.84 -10.14 -6.90
C ARG A 56 -6.79 -9.00 -6.58
N ASP A 57 -6.80 -8.57 -5.32
CA ASP A 57 -7.71 -7.55 -4.80
C ASP A 57 -6.92 -6.60 -3.91
N VAL A 58 -7.07 -5.30 -4.10
CA VAL A 58 -6.51 -4.27 -3.24
C VAL A 58 -7.61 -3.28 -2.91
N ALA A 59 -7.89 -3.09 -1.62
CA ALA A 59 -8.87 -2.12 -1.15
C ALA A 59 -8.21 -1.13 -0.19
N ASN A 60 -8.43 0.16 -0.39
CA ASN A 60 -7.97 1.20 0.52
C ASN A 60 -9.17 2.03 0.98
N VAL A 61 -9.33 2.15 2.29
CA VAL A 61 -10.30 3.03 2.93
C VAL A 61 -9.57 4.02 3.79
N GLY A 62 -9.91 5.30 3.67
CA GLY A 62 -9.35 6.37 4.47
C GLY A 62 -10.45 7.33 4.94
N VAL A 63 -10.32 7.80 6.17
CA VAL A 63 -11.15 8.85 6.73
C VAL A 63 -10.26 9.91 7.33
N ASP A 64 -10.40 11.14 6.85
CA ASP A 64 -9.76 12.33 7.40
C ASP A 64 -10.80 13.14 8.15
N TYR A 65 -10.46 13.60 9.35
CA TYR A 65 -11.30 14.45 10.18
C TYR A 65 -10.59 15.75 10.51
N ARG A 66 -11.23 16.88 10.21
CA ARG A 66 -10.74 18.22 10.58
C ARG A 66 -11.44 18.68 11.84
N PHE A 67 -10.73 18.70 12.96
CA PHE A 67 -11.25 19.25 14.22
C PHE A 67 -11.47 20.77 14.09
N ASN A 68 -10.52 21.46 13.45
CA ASN A 68 -10.55 22.88 13.11
C ASN A 68 -9.56 23.17 11.96
N ASP A 69 -9.27 24.44 11.69
CA ASP A 69 -8.38 24.85 10.59
C ASP A 69 -6.90 24.53 10.82
N ARG A 70 -6.52 24.15 12.05
CA ARG A 70 -5.14 23.82 12.42
C ARG A 70 -4.94 22.35 12.74
N VAL A 71 -5.96 21.64 13.21
CA VAL A 71 -5.84 20.26 13.68
C VAL A 71 -6.68 19.34 12.81
N SER A 72 -6.04 18.34 12.23
CA SER A 72 -6.69 17.23 11.55
C SER A 72 -6.12 15.88 11.99
N SER A 73 -6.93 14.84 11.86
CA SER A 73 -6.52 13.44 12.01
C SER A 73 -6.90 12.64 10.77
N TYR A 74 -6.26 11.50 10.61
CA TYR A 74 -6.66 10.51 9.63
C TYR A 74 -6.56 9.10 10.21
N VAL A 75 -7.38 8.20 9.68
CA VAL A 75 -7.26 6.76 9.83
C VAL A 75 -7.40 6.16 8.44
N SER A 76 -6.55 5.19 8.10
CA SER A 76 -6.66 4.44 6.85
C SER A 76 -6.43 2.95 7.07
N ALA A 77 -7.04 2.14 6.21
CA ALA A 77 -6.86 0.71 6.15
C ALA A 77 -6.59 0.32 4.70
N LEU A 78 -5.47 -0.36 4.47
CA LEU A 78 -5.12 -0.96 3.20
C LEU A 78 -5.24 -2.47 3.33
N HIS A 79 -6.22 -3.05 2.66
CA HIS A 79 -6.35 -4.50 2.52
C HIS A 79 -5.70 -4.95 1.22
N THR A 80 -4.84 -5.95 1.34
CA THR A 80 -4.20 -6.62 0.22
C THR A 80 -4.66 -8.08 0.24
N GLY A 81 -5.30 -8.49 -0.85
CA GLY A 81 -5.79 -9.84 -1.04
C GLY A 81 -4.66 -10.84 -1.32
N VAL A 82 -5.07 -12.07 -1.63
CA VAL A 82 -4.15 -13.18 -1.92
C VAL A 82 -3.19 -12.81 -3.04
N GLN A 83 -1.92 -13.16 -2.83
CA GLN A 83 -0.82 -13.01 -3.77
C GLN A 83 -0.14 -14.34 -3.96
N VAL A 84 0.23 -14.65 -5.20
CA VAL A 84 1.12 -15.79 -5.48
C VAL A 84 2.53 -15.23 -5.61
N VAL A 85 3.48 -15.70 -4.82
CA VAL A 85 4.88 -15.31 -4.95
C VAL A 85 5.74 -16.51 -5.32
N ASP A 86 6.88 -16.25 -5.94
CA ASP A 86 7.91 -17.26 -6.17
C ASP A 86 8.95 -17.13 -5.07
N ASP A 87 9.04 -18.13 -4.19
CA ASP A 87 10.06 -18.23 -3.14
C ASP A 87 11.01 -19.38 -3.49
N ALA A 88 12.20 -19.01 -3.98
CA ALA A 88 13.26 -19.95 -4.38
C ALA A 88 12.81 -21.07 -5.35
N GLY A 89 11.93 -20.75 -6.31
CA GLY A 89 11.40 -21.70 -7.30
C GLY A 89 10.13 -22.41 -6.87
N THR A 90 9.60 -22.11 -5.69
CA THR A 90 8.30 -22.64 -5.21
C THR A 90 7.25 -21.54 -5.24
N LYS A 91 6.13 -21.80 -5.93
CA LYS A 91 4.96 -20.92 -5.89
C LYS A 91 4.27 -21.05 -4.52
N LEU A 92 4.15 -19.94 -3.82
CA LEU A 92 3.51 -19.85 -2.51
C LEU A 92 2.33 -18.86 -2.57
N ASP A 93 1.17 -19.29 -2.09
CA ASP A 93 0.05 -18.39 -1.83
C ASP A 93 0.25 -17.69 -0.49
N LEU A 94 0.24 -16.36 -0.51
CA LEU A 94 0.33 -15.54 0.69
C LEU A 94 -1.06 -15.19 1.21
N ASP A 95 -1.19 -15.22 2.53
CA ASP A 95 -2.43 -14.87 3.21
C ASP A 95 -2.77 -13.38 2.97
N PRO A 96 -4.07 -13.05 2.82
CA PRO A 96 -4.48 -11.67 2.71
C PRO A 96 -4.23 -10.93 4.03
N TYR A 97 -3.89 -9.65 3.95
CA TYR A 97 -3.56 -8.85 5.13
C TYR A 97 -4.15 -7.44 5.05
N THR A 98 -4.30 -6.80 6.21
CA THR A 98 -4.83 -5.42 6.30
C THR A 98 -3.93 -4.55 7.18
N VAL A 99 -3.28 -3.56 6.57
CA VAL A 99 -2.47 -2.59 7.30
C VAL A 99 -3.32 -1.38 7.66
N VAL A 100 -3.47 -1.12 8.96
CA VAL A 100 -4.18 0.04 9.48
C VAL A 100 -3.17 1.10 9.91
N ASN A 101 -3.37 2.35 9.49
CA ASN A 101 -2.55 3.50 9.83
C ASN A 101 -3.41 4.58 10.45
N ALA A 102 -2.83 5.38 11.34
CA ALA A 102 -3.48 6.56 11.87
C ALA A 102 -2.48 7.67 12.15
N GLY A 103 -2.95 8.90 12.14
CA GLY A 103 -2.11 10.03 12.49
C GLY A 103 -2.86 11.33 12.55
N GLY A 104 -2.11 12.41 12.71
CA GLY A 104 -2.64 13.76 12.74
C GLY A 104 -1.66 14.77 12.19
N THR A 105 -2.18 15.95 11.92
CA THR A 105 -1.43 17.11 11.49
C THR A 105 -1.87 18.32 12.29
N TYR A 106 -0.88 19.09 12.74
CA TYR A 106 -1.07 20.37 13.40
C TYR A 106 -0.38 21.48 12.60
N VAL A 107 -1.14 22.49 12.19
CA VAL A 107 -0.63 23.69 11.55
C VAL A 107 -0.16 24.65 12.62
N LEU A 108 1.14 24.99 12.59
CA LEU A 108 1.77 25.89 13.54
C LEU A 108 1.22 27.32 13.37
N PRO A 109 1.05 28.06 14.48
CA PRO A 109 0.67 29.47 14.41
C PRO A 109 1.75 30.28 13.69
N ARG A 110 1.32 31.29 12.90
CA ARG A 110 2.22 32.19 12.15
C ARG A 110 3.29 32.87 13.00
N ALA A 111 3.02 33.09 14.29
CA ALA A 111 3.97 33.70 15.23
C ALA A 111 5.22 32.85 15.47
N TRP A 112 5.18 31.54 15.16
CA TRP A 112 6.30 30.62 15.37
C TRP A 112 7.06 30.40 14.05
N MET A 113 6.36 30.00 12.98
CA MET A 113 6.91 29.83 11.62
C MET A 113 5.76 29.94 10.61
N GLU A 114 5.92 30.66 9.49
CA GLU A 114 4.86 30.81 8.48
C GLU A 114 4.43 29.42 7.94
N ASN A 115 3.13 29.12 8.04
CA ASN A 115 2.44 27.94 7.48
C ASN A 115 3.07 26.56 7.72
N SER A 116 3.97 26.44 8.70
CA SER A 116 4.64 25.18 8.99
C SER A 116 3.69 24.17 9.61
N LYS A 117 3.89 22.88 9.34
CA LYS A 117 3.01 21.80 9.79
C LYS A 117 3.82 20.72 10.51
N VAL A 118 3.27 20.23 11.60
CA VAL A 118 3.77 19.06 12.32
C VAL A 118 2.81 17.90 12.07
N GLY A 119 3.28 16.87 11.39
CA GLY A 119 2.57 15.61 11.22
C GLY A 119 3.11 14.56 12.19
N PHE A 120 2.24 13.75 12.75
CA PHE A 120 2.62 12.58 13.55
C PHE A 120 1.71 11.42 13.24
N GLY A 121 2.14 10.21 13.56
CA GLY A 121 1.27 9.06 13.41
C GLY A 121 1.96 7.73 13.64
N VAL A 122 1.16 6.70 13.47
CA VAL A 122 1.52 5.30 13.63
C VAL A 122 1.12 4.58 12.35
N GLN A 123 2.10 3.96 11.71
CA GLN A 123 1.90 3.02 10.63
C GLN A 123 1.82 1.61 11.19
N ASN A 124 0.96 0.77 10.61
CA ASN A 124 0.73 -0.60 11.05
C ASN A 124 0.32 -0.68 12.54
N LEU A 125 -0.82 -0.06 12.87
CA LEU A 125 -1.42 -0.04 14.21
C LEU A 125 -1.61 -1.45 14.79
N ALA A 126 -2.00 -2.42 13.96
CA ALA A 126 -2.16 -3.81 14.39
C ALA A 126 -0.83 -4.54 14.67
N ASN A 127 0.32 -3.92 14.35
CA ASN A 127 1.65 -4.51 14.46
C ASN A 127 1.74 -5.87 13.73
N LEU A 128 1.18 -5.93 12.52
CA LEU A 128 1.33 -7.11 11.66
C LEU A 128 2.80 -7.28 11.29
N GLY A 129 3.36 -8.44 11.60
CA GLY A 129 4.69 -8.83 11.13
C GLY A 129 4.59 -9.35 9.70
N LEU A 130 5.01 -8.55 8.73
CA LEU A 130 5.11 -8.99 7.33
C LEU A 130 6.59 -9.08 6.95
N ASP A 131 6.96 -10.16 6.28
CA ASP A 131 8.33 -10.45 5.85
C ASP A 131 8.55 -10.14 4.35
N ASN A 132 9.72 -10.51 3.85
CA ASN A 132 10.14 -10.28 2.47
C ASN A 132 9.19 -10.89 1.43
N ARG A 133 8.49 -11.97 1.76
CA ARG A 133 7.54 -12.61 0.83
C ARG A 133 6.39 -11.67 0.52
N TYR A 134 5.99 -10.85 1.48
CA TYR A 134 4.96 -9.83 1.32
C TYR A 134 5.47 -8.53 0.68
N GLY A 135 6.72 -8.50 0.19
CA GLY A 135 7.36 -7.32 -0.40
C GLY A 135 7.89 -6.32 0.63
N TYR A 136 7.99 -6.72 1.91
CA TYR A 136 8.49 -5.87 2.98
C TYR A 136 9.80 -6.42 3.53
N GLY A 137 10.84 -5.58 3.63
CA GLY A 137 12.10 -5.94 4.31
C GLY A 137 11.86 -6.55 5.70
N GLU A 138 11.03 -5.85 6.48
CA GLU A 138 10.38 -6.26 7.72
C GLU A 138 9.34 -5.16 8.03
N LEU A 139 8.05 -5.47 7.96
CA LEU A 139 7.01 -4.55 8.39
C LEU A 139 6.66 -4.85 9.85
N GLY A 140 6.85 -3.85 10.71
CA GLY A 140 6.32 -3.81 12.08
C GLY A 140 5.62 -2.47 12.31
N ARG A 141 5.12 -2.22 13.52
CA ARG A 141 4.55 -0.92 13.89
C ARG A 141 5.63 0.17 13.85
N ARG A 142 5.36 1.27 13.15
CA ARG A 142 6.30 2.40 13.02
C ARG A 142 5.65 3.70 13.47
N TYR A 143 6.37 4.46 14.27
CA TYR A 143 5.98 5.81 14.67
C TYR A 143 6.74 6.81 13.82
N TYR A 144 6.08 7.90 13.44
CA TYR A 144 6.75 8.97 12.72
C TYR A 144 6.36 10.33 13.27
N LEU A 145 7.30 11.25 13.15
CA LEU A 145 7.12 12.68 13.31
C LEU A 145 7.65 13.34 12.04
N ARG A 146 6.89 14.27 11.48
CA ARG A 146 7.21 15.00 10.26
C ARG A 146 7.07 16.49 10.54
N LEU A 147 8.10 17.25 10.23
CA LEU A 147 8.02 18.69 10.17
C LEU A 147 8.04 19.12 8.70
N GLN A 148 7.06 19.89 8.28
CA GLN A 148 7.03 20.52 6.97
C GLN A 148 7.15 22.02 7.18
N VAL A 149 8.24 22.59 6.68
CA VAL A 149 8.50 24.03 6.70
C VAL A 149 8.31 24.56 5.29
N GLU A 150 7.55 25.64 5.15
CA GLU A 150 7.37 26.33 3.88
C GLU A 150 8.23 27.60 3.93
N THR A 151 9.33 27.61 3.18
CA THR A 151 10.21 28.78 3.04
C THR A 151 9.77 29.56 1.81
N ARG A 152 9.57 30.87 1.94
CA ARG A 152 9.34 31.76 0.79
C ARG A 152 10.59 31.91 -0.06
#